data_AF-A0A8A2U8Q7-F1
#
_entry.id   AF-A0A8A2U8Q7-F1
#
_cell.length_a   1.000
_cell.length_b   1.000
_cell.length_c   1.000
_cell.angle_alpha   90.00
_cell.angle_beta   90.00
_cell.angle_gamma   90.00
#
_symmetry.space_group_name_H-M   'P 1'
#
loop_
_entity.id
_entity.type
_entity.pdbx_description
1 polymer ?
#
loop_
_entity_poly.entity_id
_entity_poly.type
_entity_poly.pdbx_seq_one_letter_code
_entity_poly.pdbx_strand_id
1 'polypeptide(L)'
;MTAREEGPSGPLDVPTLEVLARRATTRSLVSNWEFRPDSISPRVLELRLDEKRYPASVNGSRLDVRWFVGGDYTIHYLEASDDRTWQCRWDRHPKPTAPREHFHPPPNASSSAAPSPLESDHHLGVLFDVLEYVETRLRERHE
;
A
#
# COMPACT_ATOMS: atom_id res chain seq x y z
N MET A 1 -23.82 8.35 16.62
CA MET A 1 -23.71 9.02 15.31
C MET A 1 -23.00 8.07 14.39
N THR A 2 -23.70 7.52 13.40
CA THR A 2 -23.19 6.50 12.48
C THR A 2 -22.10 7.12 11.61
N ALA A 3 -20.91 6.51 11.60
CA ALA A 3 -19.87 6.83 10.62
C ALA A 3 -20.52 6.70 9.23
N ARG A 4 -20.58 7.79 8.46
CA ARG A 4 -20.96 7.71 7.05
C ARG A 4 -19.95 6.78 6.39
N GLU A 5 -20.44 5.70 5.77
CA GLU A 5 -19.59 4.86 4.94
C GLU A 5 -18.92 5.73 3.88
N GLU A 6 -17.60 5.61 3.80
CA GLU A 6 -16.77 6.22 2.77
C GLU A 6 -17.24 5.65 1.42
N GLY A 7 -17.87 6.50 0.59
CA GLY A 7 -18.37 6.07 -0.71
C GLY A 7 -17.23 5.61 -1.62
N PRO A 8 -17.47 4.67 -2.55
CA PRO A 8 -16.43 4.16 -3.43
C PRO A 8 -15.84 5.28 -4.29
N SER A 9 -14.51 5.40 -4.34
CA SER A 9 -13.73 6.36 -5.16
C SER A 9 -13.88 6.19 -6.69
N GLY A 10 -14.88 5.44 -7.16
CA GLY A 10 -15.09 5.10 -8.56
C GLY A 10 -14.44 3.77 -8.98
N PRO A 11 -14.33 3.50 -10.30
CA PRO A 11 -13.70 2.29 -10.81
C PRO A 11 -12.18 2.32 -10.65
N LEU A 12 -11.56 1.15 -10.54
CA LEU A 12 -10.11 1.03 -10.58
C LEU A 12 -9.56 1.47 -11.93
N ASP A 13 -8.44 2.17 -11.89
CA ASP A 13 -7.63 2.47 -13.06
C ASP A 13 -6.65 1.32 -13.32
N VAL A 14 -7.15 0.28 -14.00
CA VAL A 14 -6.37 -0.92 -14.32
C VAL A 14 -5.11 -0.59 -15.14
N PRO A 15 -5.15 0.27 -16.19
CA PRO A 15 -3.95 0.70 -16.90
C PRO A 15 -2.87 1.29 -15.98
N THR A 16 -3.25 2.16 -15.03
CA THR A 16 -2.31 2.71 -14.05
C THR A 16 -1.75 1.60 -13.15
N LEU A 17 -2.60 0.71 -12.63
CA LEU A 17 -2.13 -0.41 -11.81
C LEU A 17 -1.14 -1.32 -12.56
N GLU A 18 -1.35 -1.61 -13.84
CA GLU A 18 -0.39 -2.38 -14.63
C GLU A 18 0.96 -1.67 -14.78
N VAL A 19 0.96 -0.34 -14.93
CA VAL A 19 2.20 0.45 -14.96
C VAL A 19 2.90 0.36 -13.60
N LEU A 20 2.16 0.49 -12.49
CA LEU A 20 2.71 0.33 -11.14
C LEU A 20 3.32 -1.06 -10.95
N ALA A 21 2.62 -2.11 -11.38
CA ALA A 21 3.08 -3.49 -11.28
C ALA A 21 4.41 -3.72 -12.02
N ARG A 22 4.48 -3.33 -13.30
CA ARG A 22 5.70 -3.44 -14.12
C ARG A 22 6.86 -2.64 -13.53
N ARG A 23 6.58 -1.48 -12.94
CA ARG A 23 7.62 -0.62 -12.38
C ARG A 23 8.07 -1.06 -10.99
N ALA A 24 7.18 -1.63 -10.19
CA ALA A 24 7.51 -2.20 -8.89
C ALA A 24 8.54 -3.34 -9.04
N THR A 25 8.38 -4.21 -10.05
CA THR A 25 9.31 -5.33 -10.31
C THR A 25 10.70 -4.91 -10.76
N THR A 26 10.98 -3.63 -11.02
CA THR A 26 12.36 -3.18 -11.25
C THR A 26 13.13 -2.97 -9.94
N ARG A 27 12.47 -3.06 -8.78
CA ARG A 27 13.09 -3.00 -7.45
C ARG A 27 13.28 -4.41 -6.92
N SER A 28 14.47 -4.71 -6.38
CA SER A 28 14.80 -6.02 -5.82
C SER A 28 13.94 -6.39 -4.60
N LEU A 29 13.31 -5.41 -3.95
CA LEU A 29 12.36 -5.64 -2.86
C LEU A 29 11.10 -6.40 -3.31
N VAL A 30 10.67 -6.27 -4.56
CA VAL A 30 9.41 -6.84 -5.04
C VAL A 30 9.72 -8.14 -5.79
N SER A 31 9.20 -9.26 -5.29
CA SER A 31 9.47 -10.59 -5.84
C SER A 31 8.50 -10.99 -6.94
N ASN A 32 7.23 -10.61 -6.81
CA ASN A 32 6.18 -10.88 -7.79
C ASN A 32 5.00 -9.92 -7.60
N TRP A 33 4.05 -9.93 -8.54
CA TRP A 33 2.78 -9.25 -8.40
C TRP A 33 1.64 -10.05 -9.02
N GLU A 34 0.42 -9.75 -8.61
CA GLU A 34 -0.79 -10.26 -9.25
C GLU A 34 -1.98 -9.32 -9.05
N PHE A 35 -2.95 -9.40 -9.96
CA PHE A 35 -4.28 -8.86 -9.72
C PHE A 35 -5.13 -9.85 -8.94
N ARG A 36 -5.88 -9.37 -7.95
CA ARG A 36 -6.80 -10.18 -7.15
C ARG A 36 -8.25 -9.74 -7.32
N PRO A 37 -9.22 -10.68 -7.40
CA PRO A 37 -9.02 -12.14 -7.40
C PRO A 37 -8.35 -12.66 -8.67
N ASP A 38 -8.47 -11.93 -9.78
CA ASP A 38 -7.90 -12.26 -11.08
C ASP A 38 -7.69 -11.01 -11.93
N SER A 39 -7.08 -11.16 -13.11
CA SER A 39 -6.82 -10.08 -14.06
C SER A 39 -8.05 -9.65 -14.88
N ILE A 40 -9.15 -10.42 -14.85
CA ILE A 40 -10.37 -10.14 -15.62
C ILE A 40 -11.24 -9.12 -14.86
N SER A 41 -11.32 -9.27 -13.54
CA SER A 41 -12.09 -8.38 -12.66
C SER A 41 -11.27 -8.01 -11.43
N PRO A 42 -10.16 -7.28 -11.62
CA PRO A 42 -9.27 -6.91 -10.53
C PRO A 42 -9.98 -6.02 -9.51
N ARG A 43 -9.67 -6.24 -8.23
CA ARG A 43 -10.09 -5.44 -7.08
C ARG A 43 -8.91 -4.79 -6.37
N VAL A 44 -7.71 -5.35 -6.55
CA VAL A 44 -6.46 -4.87 -5.97
C VAL A 44 -5.29 -5.42 -6.79
N LEU A 45 -4.22 -4.64 -6.91
CA LEU A 45 -2.91 -5.11 -7.30
C LEU A 45 -2.16 -5.53 -6.02
N GLU A 46 -1.86 -6.81 -5.89
CA GLU A 46 -1.02 -7.34 -4.83
C GLU A 46 0.43 -7.38 -5.30
N LEU A 47 1.34 -6.68 -4.61
CA LEU A 47 2.79 -6.79 -4.80
C LEU A 47 3.36 -7.64 -3.67
N ARG A 48 3.88 -8.83 -3.99
CA ARG A 48 4.59 -9.67 -3.03
C ARG A 48 6.02 -9.18 -2.87
N LEU A 49 6.46 -9.09 -1.62
CA LEU A 49 7.81 -8.64 -1.30
C LEU A 49 8.74 -9.86 -1.15
N ASP A 50 10.04 -9.66 -1.33
CA ASP A 50 11.01 -10.74 -1.21
C ASP A 50 11.18 -11.15 0.26
N GLU A 51 10.69 -12.34 0.60
CA GLU A 51 10.73 -12.92 1.94
C GLU A 51 12.15 -12.97 2.52
N LYS A 52 13.19 -13.08 1.68
CA LYS A 52 14.59 -13.07 2.12
C LYS A 52 15.03 -11.74 2.73
N ARG A 53 14.26 -10.67 2.54
CA ARG A 53 14.50 -9.34 3.12
C ARG A 53 13.99 -9.24 4.56
N TYR A 54 13.15 -10.19 4.98
CA TYR A 54 12.47 -10.18 6.27
C TYR A 54 13.08 -11.16 7.27
N PRO A 55 12.93 -10.92 8.59
CA PRO A 55 13.24 -11.92 9.61
C PRO A 55 12.37 -13.18 9.43
N ALA A 56 12.88 -14.34 9.87
CA ALA A 56 12.19 -15.62 9.76
C ALA A 56 10.82 -15.69 10.47
N SER A 57 10.53 -14.77 11.39
CA SER A 57 9.23 -14.65 12.06
C SER A 57 8.14 -14.00 11.21
N VAL A 58 8.48 -13.39 10.08
CA VAL A 58 7.50 -12.85 9.12
C VAL A 58 7.26 -13.92 8.06
N ASN A 59 6.05 -14.48 8.04
CA ASN A 59 5.65 -15.57 7.16
C ASN A 59 4.94 -15.08 5.87
N GLY A 60 4.75 -13.77 5.72
CA GLY A 60 4.31 -13.17 4.46
C GLY A 60 4.38 -11.65 4.50
N SER A 61 4.71 -11.01 3.38
CA SER A 61 4.75 -9.56 3.28
C SER A 61 4.32 -9.09 1.89
N ARG A 62 3.48 -8.03 1.86
CA ARG A 62 2.90 -7.53 0.61
C ARG A 62 2.47 -6.07 0.69
N LEU A 63 2.35 -5.46 -0.47
CA LEU A 63 1.62 -4.21 -0.69
C LEU A 63 0.34 -4.47 -1.48
N ASP A 64 -0.79 -4.11 -0.90
CA ASP A 64 -2.11 -4.13 -1.54
C ASP A 64 -2.40 -2.73 -2.09
N VAL A 65 -2.39 -2.57 -3.42
CA VAL A 65 -2.52 -1.28 -4.12
C VAL A 65 -3.86 -1.19 -4.84
N ARG A 66 -4.60 -0.12 -4.55
CA ARG A 66 -5.81 0.30 -5.27
C ARG A 66 -5.58 1.71 -5.79
N TRP A 67 -5.78 1.91 -7.08
CA TRP A 67 -5.71 3.23 -7.73
C TRP A 67 -6.97 3.41 -8.57
N PHE A 68 -7.58 4.58 -8.49
CA PHE A 68 -8.86 4.87 -9.13
C PHE A 68 -8.70 5.91 -10.24
N VAL A 69 -9.62 5.91 -11.21
CA VAL A 69 -9.59 6.84 -12.36
C VAL A 69 -9.59 8.32 -11.92
N GLY A 70 -10.14 8.62 -10.74
CA GLY A 70 -10.12 9.96 -10.14
C GLY A 70 -8.81 10.36 -9.43
N GLY A 71 -7.79 9.50 -9.43
CA GLY A 71 -6.51 9.73 -8.76
C GLY A 71 -6.49 9.44 -7.26
N ASP A 72 -7.63 9.03 -6.69
CA ASP A 72 -7.69 8.45 -5.35
C ASP A 72 -6.92 7.12 -5.32
N TYR A 73 -6.39 6.78 -4.14
CA TYR A 73 -5.69 5.52 -3.95
C TYR A 73 -5.72 5.04 -2.50
N THR A 74 -5.45 3.75 -2.34
CA THR A 74 -5.09 3.11 -1.07
C THR A 74 -3.89 2.21 -1.35
N ILE A 75 -2.82 2.38 -0.58
CA ILE A 75 -1.68 1.48 -0.58
C ILE A 75 -1.53 0.94 0.83
N HIS A 76 -1.71 -0.37 1.00
CA HIS A 76 -1.69 -1.02 2.29
C HIS A 76 -0.50 -1.97 2.38
N TYR A 77 0.41 -1.69 3.30
CA TYR A 77 1.57 -2.54 3.56
C TYR A 77 1.28 -3.47 4.73
N LEU A 78 1.50 -4.78 4.54
CA LEU A 78 1.27 -5.80 5.55
C LEU A 78 2.49 -6.71 5.69
N GLU A 79 2.78 -7.06 6.94
CA GLU A 79 3.70 -8.12 7.35
C GLU A 79 2.92 -9.08 8.27
N ALA A 80 2.73 -10.31 7.83
CA ALA A 80 2.11 -11.38 8.60
C ALA A 80 3.17 -12.14 9.41
N SER A 81 2.86 -12.39 10.67
CA SER A 81 3.57 -13.28 11.59
C SER A 81 2.54 -14.20 12.25
N ASP A 82 3.00 -15.25 12.95
CA ASP A 82 2.10 -16.25 13.56
C ASP A 82 1.14 -15.66 14.60
N ASP A 83 1.55 -14.60 15.29
CA ASP A 83 0.82 -13.98 16.41
C ASP A 83 0.10 -12.67 16.03
N ARG A 84 0.56 -11.98 14.97
CA ARG A 84 0.06 -10.64 14.63
C ARG A 84 0.31 -10.26 13.18
N THR A 85 -0.43 -9.25 12.72
CA THR A 85 -0.12 -8.51 11.49
C THR A 85 0.43 -7.14 11.86
N TRP A 86 1.61 -6.81 11.36
CA TRP A 86 2.11 -5.44 11.37
C TRP A 86 1.69 -4.79 10.05
N GLN A 87 1.08 -3.61 10.10
CA GLN A 87 0.54 -2.95 8.91
C GLN A 87 0.51 -1.43 9.03
N CYS A 88 0.66 -0.75 7.90
CA CYS A 88 0.43 0.68 7.73
C CYS A 88 -0.15 0.98 6.35
N ARG A 89 -0.82 2.13 6.20
CA ARG A 89 -1.58 2.42 4.98
C ARG A 89 -1.51 3.88 4.58
N TRP A 90 -1.37 4.14 3.28
CA TRP A 90 -1.46 5.47 2.69
C TRP A 90 -2.74 5.55 1.89
N ASP A 91 -3.51 6.59 2.13
CA ASP A 91 -4.79 6.83 1.49
C ASP A 91 -4.81 8.22 0.88
N ARG A 92 -5.40 8.33 -0.31
CA ARG A 92 -5.83 9.59 -0.91
C ARG A 92 -7.31 9.46 -1.22
N HIS A 93 -8.14 10.07 -0.39
CA HIS A 93 -9.58 10.21 -0.62
C HIS A 93 -10.15 11.32 0.28
N PRO A 94 -11.33 11.87 -0.04
CA PRO A 94 -11.99 12.81 0.87
C PRO A 94 -12.26 12.17 2.24
N LYS A 95 -11.84 12.83 3.32
CA LYS A 95 -12.11 12.42 4.71
C LYS A 95 -12.41 13.65 5.57
N PRO A 96 -13.52 13.69 6.34
CA PRO A 96 -13.91 14.90 7.06
C PRO A 96 -12.90 15.37 8.13
N THR A 97 -12.15 14.45 8.72
CA THR A 97 -11.29 14.70 9.89
C THR A 97 -9.79 14.52 9.58
N ALA A 98 -9.40 14.40 8.32
CA ALA A 98 -8.01 14.21 7.92
C ALA A 98 -7.73 14.93 6.59
N PRO A 99 -6.46 15.25 6.28
CA PRO A 99 -6.09 15.70 4.95
C PRO A 99 -6.49 14.67 3.89
N ARG A 100 -6.67 15.11 2.64
CA ARG A 100 -7.03 14.21 1.53
C ARG A 100 -6.04 13.05 1.42
N GLU A 101 -4.75 13.37 1.47
CA GLU A 101 -3.68 12.40 1.61
C GLU A 101 -3.33 12.21 3.07
N HIS A 102 -3.49 10.99 3.54
CA HIS A 102 -3.26 10.67 4.93
C HIS A 102 -2.64 9.29 5.10
N PHE A 103 -1.92 9.14 6.20
CA PHE A 103 -1.19 7.95 6.57
C PHE A 103 -1.77 7.36 7.85
N HIS A 104 -2.10 6.08 7.79
CA HIS A 104 -2.50 5.26 8.92
C HIS A 104 -1.25 4.55 9.46
N PRO A 105 -0.71 4.99 10.61
CA PRO A 105 0.58 4.54 11.08
C PRO A 105 0.55 3.09 11.56
N PRO A 106 1.72 2.43 11.57
CA PRO A 106 1.88 1.13 12.18
C PRO A 106 1.74 1.15 13.71
N PRO A 107 1.59 -0.02 14.36
CA PRO A 107 1.64 -1.37 13.79
C PRO A 107 0.30 -1.89 13.25
N ASN A 108 -0.79 -1.14 13.41
CA ASN A 108 -2.15 -1.64 13.23
C ASN A 108 -2.97 -0.84 12.22
N ALA A 109 -2.35 0.04 11.42
CA ALA A 109 -3.03 1.00 10.56
C ALA A 109 -4.17 1.72 11.30
N SER A 110 -3.85 2.28 12.47
CA SER A 110 -4.80 2.90 13.42
C SER A 110 -5.78 3.85 12.72
N SER A 111 -7.04 3.91 13.16
CA SER A 111 -8.04 4.83 12.62
C SER A 111 -7.65 6.31 12.71
N SER A 112 -6.75 6.65 13.64
CA SER A 112 -6.14 7.97 13.73
C SER A 112 -5.10 8.16 12.64
N ALA A 113 -5.49 8.83 11.56
CA ALA A 113 -4.58 9.13 10.46
C ALA A 113 -3.76 10.40 10.72
N ALA A 114 -2.52 10.40 10.25
CA ALA A 114 -1.63 11.56 10.18
C ALA A 114 -1.59 12.09 8.73
N PRO A 115 -1.04 13.29 8.47
CA PRO A 115 -0.71 13.71 7.11
C PRO A 115 0.18 12.67 6.41
N SER A 116 -0.05 12.45 5.12
CA SER A 116 0.80 11.56 4.33
C SER A 116 2.24 12.08 4.30
N PRO A 117 3.26 11.23 4.52
CA PRO A 117 4.67 11.60 4.38
C PRO A 117 5.18 11.51 2.94
N LEU A 118 4.35 11.07 1.98
CA LEU A 118 4.76 10.92 0.58
C LEU A 118 4.93 12.31 -0.05
N GLU A 119 5.98 12.48 -0.86
CA GLU A 119 6.32 13.79 -1.44
C GLU A 119 5.75 13.98 -2.85
N SER A 120 5.38 12.89 -3.52
CA SER A 120 4.90 12.93 -4.89
C SER A 120 3.40 12.68 -5.02
N ASP A 121 2.75 13.43 -5.92
CA ASP A 121 1.37 13.19 -6.30
C ASP A 121 1.19 12.25 -7.50
N HIS A 122 2.27 12.06 -8.27
CA HIS A 122 2.28 11.22 -9.45
C HIS A 122 2.38 9.75 -9.05
N HIS A 123 1.59 8.88 -9.68
CA HIS A 123 1.46 7.47 -9.28
C HIS A 123 2.81 6.71 -9.19
N LEU A 124 3.78 7.00 -10.06
CA LEU A 124 5.12 6.41 -9.95
C LEU A 124 5.93 6.95 -8.77
N GLY A 125 5.77 8.23 -8.44
CA GLY A 125 6.45 8.81 -7.28
C GLY A 125 5.88 8.23 -5.99
N VAL A 126 4.54 8.21 -5.87
CA VAL A 126 3.84 7.54 -4.75
C VAL A 126 4.34 6.11 -4.55
N LEU A 127 4.44 5.31 -5.63
CA LEU A 127 4.96 3.95 -5.56
C LEU A 127 6.39 3.90 -5.01
N PHE A 128 7.29 4.76 -5.50
CA PHE A 128 8.68 4.72 -5.09
C PHE A 128 8.88 5.22 -3.65
N ASP A 129 8.16 6.26 -3.24
CA ASP A 129 8.16 6.75 -1.85
C ASP A 129 7.71 5.64 -0.89
N VAL A 130 6.66 4.87 -1.24
CA VAL A 130 6.22 3.72 -0.44
C VAL A 130 7.26 2.60 -0.41
N LEU A 131 7.86 2.24 -1.54
CA LEU A 131 8.89 1.20 -1.58
C LEU A 131 10.13 1.62 -0.77
N GLU A 132 10.53 2.88 -0.84
CA GLU A 132 11.63 3.43 -0.03
C GLU A 132 11.31 3.44 1.46
N TYR A 133 10.07 3.74 1.85
CA TYR A 133 9.60 3.60 3.23
C TYR A 133 9.78 2.15 3.72
N VAL A 134 9.37 1.16 2.91
CA VAL A 134 9.52 -0.26 3.26
C VAL A 134 10.98 -0.65 3.36
N GLU A 135 11.83 -0.23 2.42
CA GLU A 135 13.28 -0.51 2.47
C GLU A 135 13.95 0.11 3.70
N THR A 136 13.58 1.34 4.06
CA THR A 136 14.10 2.03 5.25
C THR A 136 13.73 1.28 6.53
N ARG A 137 12.45 0.93 6.68
CA ARG A 137 11.99 0.11 7.80
C ARG A 137 12.74 -1.22 7.90
N LEU A 138 13.00 -1.87 6.77
CA LEU A 138 13.73 -3.14 6.76
C LEU A 138 15.15 -2.94 7.24
N ARG A 139 15.85 -1.86 6.83
CA ARG A 139 17.19 -1.52 7.36
C ARG A 139 17.17 -1.31 8.87
N GLU A 140 16.24 -0.51 9.38
CA GLU A 140 16.11 -0.18 10.81
C GLU A 140 15.78 -1.40 11.70
N ARG A 141 15.33 -2.52 11.11
CA ARG A 141 15.08 -3.78 11.84
C ARG A 141 16.27 -4.72 11.89
N HIS A 142 17.27 -4.51 11.02
CA HIS A 142 18.50 -5.30 10.98
C HIS A 142 19.64 -4.68 11.82
N GLU A 143 19.41 -3.51 12.41
CA GLU A 143 20.25 -2.85 13.43
C GLU A 143 19.72 -3.10 14.85
#